data_AF-A0A3D9CKS2-F1
#
_entry.id   AF-A0A3D9CKS2-F1
#
_cell.length_a   1.000
_cell.length_b   1.000
_cell.length_c   1.000
_cell.angle_alpha   90.00
_cell.angle_beta   90.00
_cell.angle_gamma   90.00
#
_symmetry.space_group_name_H-M   'P 1'
#
loop_
_entity.id
_entity.type
_entity.pdbx_description
1 polymer ?
#
loop_
_entity_poly.entity_id
_entity_poly.type
_entity_poly.pdbx_seq_one_letter_code
_entity_poly.pdbx_strand_id
1 'polypeptide(L)'
;MILVFCPLAAQKVLPLDTLKLKEAKDMLADDYGNLYIYKNKDFSFTKYDSLGKQIGKMMLTVPYKVQSVQNPLNVPLFSENAQEMKFVDQNLNEIQRIDFKPKFGFIRMAYAEDLQQLWLLDDSTKRLIQYNFRNDTTINSYPFDISFEDLTDLLVYENKIYILTKKHIRIYTPKFEKLYEEAIENGKRFRRENDIILVITDNSILQYIPEKGMDIIFKDPEAQIVDKNILSYFDISGNKLYLYNLEKAKKPQQEKLPESQQELPLKSTENPADSTDAKPDEEASEGKSSDLALEKLLEEVSEVQAEGVEKLIN
;
A
#
# COMPACT_ATOMS: atom_id res chain seq x y z
N MET A 1 9.31 28.10 18.55
CA MET A 1 8.89 27.01 19.45
C MET A 1 7.95 26.12 18.64
N ILE A 2 8.43 25.00 18.10
CA ILE A 2 7.65 24.10 17.24
C ILE A 2 6.98 23.08 18.17
N LEU A 3 5.66 23.12 18.25
CA LEU A 3 4.84 22.14 18.96
C LEU A 3 4.71 20.89 18.08
N VAL A 4 5.44 19.84 18.45
CA VAL A 4 5.21 18.48 17.93
C VAL A 4 3.97 17.93 18.61
N PHE A 5 2.86 17.88 17.89
CA PHE A 5 1.64 17.20 18.34
C PHE A 5 1.86 15.68 18.25
N CYS A 6 2.01 15.04 19.41
CA CYS A 6 1.98 13.58 19.53
C CYS A 6 0.56 13.19 19.95
N PRO A 7 -0.29 12.66 19.06
CA PRO A 7 -1.60 12.16 19.48
C PRO A 7 -1.41 10.90 20.32
N LEU A 8 -1.45 11.06 21.65
CA LEU A 8 -1.65 9.97 22.61
C LEU A 8 -3.08 9.43 22.48
N ALA A 9 -3.37 8.72 21.39
CA ALA A 9 -4.65 8.05 21.20
C ALA A 9 -4.45 6.66 20.60
N ALA A 10 -4.94 5.65 21.34
CA ALA A 10 -5.16 4.26 20.92
C ALA A 10 -3.93 3.38 20.63
N GLN A 11 -2.86 3.52 21.40
CA GLN A 11 -1.76 2.57 21.40
C GLN A 11 -2.17 1.27 22.13
N LYS A 12 -2.26 0.15 21.41
CA LYS A 12 -2.38 -1.19 22.03
C LYS A 12 -1.01 -1.86 22.01
N VAL A 13 -0.43 -2.10 23.18
CA VAL A 13 0.77 -2.92 23.30
C VAL A 13 0.36 -4.38 23.19
N LEU A 14 0.89 -5.11 22.21
CA LEU A 14 0.77 -6.55 22.16
C LEU A 14 1.98 -7.14 22.88
N PRO A 15 1.82 -7.80 24.05
CA PRO A 15 2.91 -8.47 24.74
C PRO A 15 3.32 -9.69 23.92
N LEU A 16 4.20 -9.44 22.95
CA LEU A 16 4.81 -10.46 22.12
C LEU A 16 6.08 -10.98 22.81
N ASP A 17 6.05 -11.13 24.14
CA ASP A 17 7.23 -11.51 24.93
C ASP A 17 7.82 -12.87 24.54
N THR A 18 7.07 -13.69 23.79
CA THR A 18 7.54 -14.94 23.16
C THR A 18 8.14 -14.75 21.76
N LEU A 19 7.83 -13.65 21.07
CA LEU A 19 8.43 -13.32 19.78
C LEU A 19 9.85 -12.81 20.00
N LYS A 20 10.81 -13.56 19.48
CA LYS A 20 12.20 -13.10 19.35
C LYS A 20 12.28 -12.00 18.27
N LEU A 21 11.68 -10.84 18.52
CA LEU A 21 11.65 -9.68 17.61
C LEU A 21 13.02 -9.03 17.47
N LYS A 22 13.91 -9.20 18.45
CA LYS A 22 15.34 -8.79 18.34
C LYS A 22 16.06 -9.35 17.10
N GLU A 23 15.60 -10.47 16.56
CA GLU A 23 16.18 -11.10 15.37
C GLU A 23 15.40 -10.79 14.08
N ALA A 24 14.34 -10.00 14.15
CA ALA A 24 13.56 -9.59 13.00
C ALA A 24 14.39 -8.66 12.11
N LYS A 25 14.55 -9.03 10.84
CA LYS A 25 15.09 -8.14 9.82
C LYS A 25 14.00 -7.27 9.23
N ASP A 26 12.80 -7.85 9.10
CA ASP A 26 11.65 -7.14 8.59
C ASP A 26 10.36 -7.63 9.26
N MET A 27 9.36 -6.75 9.27
CA MET A 27 8.00 -7.02 9.69
C MET A 27 7.05 -6.44 8.64
N LEU A 28 6.05 -7.23 8.27
CA LEU A 28 4.98 -6.83 7.39
C LEU A 28 3.61 -7.14 8.01
N ALA A 29 2.62 -6.29 7.74
CA ALA A 29 1.24 -6.46 8.18
C ALA A 29 0.30 -6.59 6.97
N ASP A 30 -0.52 -7.65 6.96
CA ASP A 30 -1.58 -7.79 5.97
C ASP A 30 -2.84 -7.03 6.40
N ASP A 31 -3.76 -6.88 5.45
CA ASP A 31 -4.99 -6.12 5.65
C ASP A 31 -6.02 -6.87 6.50
N TYR A 32 -5.76 -8.14 6.83
CA TYR A 32 -6.55 -8.97 7.76
C TYR A 32 -6.01 -8.92 9.19
N GLY A 33 -4.94 -8.16 9.43
CA GLY A 33 -4.34 -7.97 10.76
C GLY A 33 -3.36 -9.08 11.17
N ASN A 34 -2.93 -9.95 10.24
CA ASN A 34 -1.83 -10.86 10.51
C ASN A 34 -0.49 -10.15 10.32
N LEU A 35 0.50 -10.62 11.08
CA LEU A 35 1.84 -10.12 11.07
C LEU A 35 2.79 -11.16 10.52
N TYR A 36 3.73 -10.71 9.72
CA TYR A 36 4.73 -11.53 9.08
C TYR A 36 6.10 -11.03 9.51
N ILE A 37 6.90 -11.92 10.06
CA ILE A 37 8.26 -11.59 10.51
C ILE A 37 9.23 -12.42 9.70
N TYR A 38 10.14 -11.72 9.04
CA TYR A 38 11.27 -12.33 8.33
C TYR A 38 12.55 -12.19 9.16
N LYS A 39 13.21 -13.31 9.41
CA LYS A 39 14.47 -13.36 10.16
C LYS A 39 15.62 -13.73 9.23
N ASN A 40 16.64 -12.89 9.20
CA ASN A 40 17.82 -13.16 8.35
C ASN A 40 18.76 -14.22 8.94
N LYS A 41 18.63 -14.53 10.23
CA LYS A 41 19.53 -15.47 10.92
C LYS A 41 19.26 -16.92 10.54
N ASP A 42 18.00 -17.30 10.40
CA ASP A 42 17.55 -18.65 10.07
C ASP A 42 16.66 -18.72 8.83
N PHE A 43 16.53 -17.61 8.10
CA PHE A 43 15.68 -17.43 6.92
C PHE A 43 14.23 -17.88 7.14
N SER A 44 13.75 -17.77 8.39
CA SER A 44 12.36 -18.07 8.69
C SER A 44 11.45 -16.91 8.31
N PHE A 45 10.37 -17.25 7.61
CA PHE A 45 9.24 -16.37 7.36
C PHE A 45 8.05 -16.88 8.17
N THR A 46 7.70 -16.15 9.23
CA THR A 46 6.74 -16.62 10.23
C THR A 46 5.52 -15.71 10.27
N LYS A 47 4.34 -16.30 10.25
CA LYS A 47 3.05 -15.61 10.31
C LYS A 47 2.42 -15.75 11.68
N TYR A 48 1.93 -14.63 12.20
CA TYR A 48 1.24 -14.51 13.49
C TYR A 48 -0.13 -13.89 13.29
N ASP A 49 -1.11 -14.32 14.08
CA ASP A 49 -2.40 -13.65 14.13
C ASP A 49 -2.31 -12.32 14.93
N SER A 50 -3.42 -11.59 14.96
CA SER A 50 -3.54 -10.31 15.68
C SER A 50 -3.40 -10.41 17.21
N LEU A 51 -3.40 -11.63 17.76
CA LEU A 51 -3.17 -11.92 19.17
C LEU A 51 -1.71 -12.34 19.44
N GLY A 52 -0.88 -12.45 18.40
CA GLY A 52 0.51 -12.85 18.50
C GLY A 52 0.76 -14.35 18.49
N LYS A 53 -0.27 -15.18 18.23
CA LYS A 53 -0.09 -16.62 18.10
C LYS A 53 0.51 -16.93 16.74
N GLN A 54 1.56 -17.76 16.75
CA GLN A 54 2.12 -18.28 15.50
C GLN A 54 1.10 -19.19 14.80
N ILE A 55 0.75 -18.85 13.56
CA ILE A 55 -0.22 -19.59 12.74
C ILE A 55 0.40 -20.17 11.46
N GLY A 56 1.64 -19.79 11.13
CA GLY A 56 2.36 -20.36 10.00
C GLY A 56 3.86 -20.10 10.10
N LYS A 57 4.67 -20.98 9.51
CA LYS A 57 6.11 -20.78 9.39
C LYS A 57 6.64 -21.48 8.13
N MET A 58 7.34 -20.73 7.29
CA MET A 58 8.11 -21.25 6.17
C MET A 58 9.60 -21.08 6.45
N MET A 59 10.38 -22.12 6.15
CA MET A 59 11.85 -22.06 6.18
C MET A 59 12.38 -21.90 4.77
N LEU A 60 13.12 -20.83 4.53
CA LEU A 60 13.77 -20.59 3.24
C LEU A 60 15.20 -21.10 3.29
N THR A 61 15.70 -21.64 2.18
CA THR A 61 17.07 -22.19 2.09
C THR A 61 18.12 -21.13 1.75
N VAL A 62 17.66 -19.98 1.25
CA VAL A 62 18.47 -18.80 0.91
C VAL A 62 17.72 -17.54 1.33
N PRO A 63 18.38 -16.37 1.38
CA PRO A 63 17.69 -15.13 1.64
C PRO A 63 16.66 -14.79 0.56
N TYR A 64 15.45 -14.40 1.00
CA TYR A 64 14.46 -13.74 0.14
C TYR A 64 14.10 -12.38 0.70
N LYS A 65 13.72 -11.48 -0.19
CA LYS A 65 12.99 -10.27 0.12
C LYS A 65 11.51 -10.50 -0.13
N VAL A 66 10.69 -10.29 0.89
CA VAL A 66 9.23 -10.29 0.77
C VAL A 66 8.83 -8.92 0.20
N GLN A 67 8.11 -8.90 -0.94
CA GLN A 67 7.73 -7.63 -1.57
C GLN A 67 6.53 -7.00 -0.87
N SER A 68 5.47 -7.78 -0.66
CA SER A 68 4.26 -7.33 0.04
C SER A 68 3.49 -8.53 0.59
N VAL A 69 2.76 -8.31 1.68
CA VAL A 69 1.80 -9.27 2.24
C VAL A 69 0.36 -8.74 2.21
N GLN A 70 0.14 -7.57 1.59
CA GLN A 70 -1.18 -6.91 1.53
C GLN A 70 -2.26 -7.87 1.03
N ASN A 71 -1.95 -8.60 -0.04
CA ASN A 71 -2.75 -9.73 -0.50
C ASN A 71 -2.13 -11.04 0.00
N PRO A 72 -2.60 -11.61 1.13
CA PRO A 72 -2.02 -12.84 1.67
C PRO A 72 -2.30 -14.06 0.80
N LEU A 73 -3.21 -13.99 -0.19
CA LEU A 73 -3.47 -15.10 -1.11
C LEU A 73 -2.32 -15.30 -2.10
N ASN A 74 -1.51 -14.27 -2.33
CA ASN A 74 -0.36 -14.33 -3.20
C ASN A 74 0.73 -13.37 -2.68
N VAL A 75 1.63 -13.91 -1.88
CA VAL A 75 2.76 -13.17 -1.29
C VAL A 75 3.99 -13.35 -2.20
N PRO A 76 4.51 -12.28 -2.85
CA PRO A 76 5.68 -12.34 -3.70
C PRO A 76 6.98 -12.30 -2.89
N LEU A 77 7.88 -13.24 -3.14
CA LEU A 77 9.23 -13.30 -2.57
C LEU A 77 10.28 -13.38 -3.69
N PHE A 78 11.25 -12.48 -3.66
CA PHE A 78 12.37 -12.48 -4.60
C PHE A 78 13.67 -12.87 -3.91
N SER A 79 14.48 -13.72 -4.54
CA SER A 79 15.86 -13.99 -4.11
C SER A 79 16.84 -13.57 -5.19
N GLU A 80 17.62 -12.52 -4.90
CA GLU A 80 18.77 -12.12 -5.74
C GLU A 80 19.82 -13.24 -5.81
N ASN A 81 20.05 -13.97 -4.71
CA ASN A 81 21.06 -15.03 -4.70
C ASN A 81 20.64 -16.26 -5.50
N ALA A 82 19.38 -16.70 -5.34
CA ALA A 82 18.88 -17.84 -6.09
C ALA A 82 18.45 -17.48 -7.52
N GLN A 83 18.33 -16.19 -7.84
CA GLN A 83 17.85 -15.69 -9.13
C GLN A 83 16.47 -16.26 -9.47
N GLU A 84 15.54 -16.16 -8.52
CA GLU A 84 14.18 -16.67 -8.68
C GLU A 84 13.14 -15.81 -7.96
N MET A 85 11.92 -15.91 -8.45
CA MET A 85 10.72 -15.42 -7.81
C MET A 85 9.91 -16.59 -7.25
N LYS A 86 9.38 -16.44 -6.05
CA LYS A 86 8.54 -17.42 -5.39
C LYS A 86 7.26 -16.75 -4.90
N PHE A 87 6.14 -17.42 -5.06
CA PHE A 87 4.85 -16.96 -4.58
C PHE A 87 4.31 -17.96 -3.57
N VAL A 88 3.79 -17.46 -2.45
CA VAL A 88 3.19 -18.30 -1.40
C VAL A 88 1.76 -17.87 -1.09
N ASP A 89 0.95 -18.84 -0.64
CA ASP A 89 -0.42 -18.59 -0.20
C ASP A 89 -0.49 -18.08 1.25
N GLN A 90 -1.72 -17.87 1.72
CA GLN A 90 -2.00 -17.37 3.07
C GLN A 90 -1.54 -18.31 4.20
N ASN A 91 -1.29 -19.58 3.89
CA ASN A 91 -0.78 -20.60 4.80
C ASN A 91 0.75 -20.75 4.68
N LEU A 92 1.40 -19.91 3.87
CA LEU A 92 2.83 -19.92 3.53
C LEU A 92 3.26 -21.17 2.73
N ASN A 93 2.35 -21.79 1.99
CA ASN A 93 2.71 -22.84 1.04
C ASN A 93 3.17 -22.22 -0.28
N GLU A 94 4.23 -22.76 -0.88
CA GLU A 94 4.66 -22.37 -2.23
C GLU A 94 3.59 -22.74 -3.26
N ILE A 95 3.06 -21.73 -3.97
CA ILE A 95 2.08 -21.91 -5.04
C ILE A 95 2.71 -21.81 -6.43
N GLN A 96 3.82 -21.07 -6.55
CA GLN A 96 4.50 -20.88 -7.82
C GLN A 96 5.96 -20.47 -7.59
N ARG A 97 6.84 -20.89 -8.50
CA ARG A 97 8.25 -20.50 -8.55
C ARG A 97 8.66 -20.28 -10.00
N ILE A 98 9.44 -19.23 -10.23
CA ILE A 98 9.96 -18.82 -11.53
C ILE A 98 11.48 -18.69 -11.41
N ASP A 99 12.21 -19.52 -12.14
CA ASP A 99 13.67 -19.47 -12.23
C ASP A 99 14.08 -18.50 -13.35
N PHE A 100 14.92 -17.52 -13.05
CA PHE A 100 15.38 -16.51 -14.01
C PHE A 100 16.63 -16.93 -14.76
N LYS A 101 17.44 -17.85 -14.22
CA LYS A 101 18.75 -18.23 -14.78
C LYS A 101 18.70 -18.70 -16.24
N PRO A 102 17.68 -19.43 -16.71
CA PRO A 102 17.65 -19.89 -18.09
C PRO A 102 17.47 -18.78 -19.12
N LYS A 103 16.96 -17.61 -18.73
CA LYS A 103 16.45 -16.59 -19.66
C LYS A 103 17.08 -15.21 -19.48
N PHE A 104 17.40 -14.84 -18.25
CA PHE A 104 17.86 -13.50 -17.93
C PHE A 104 19.30 -13.52 -17.42
N GLY A 105 19.94 -12.35 -17.44
CA GLY A 105 21.20 -12.16 -16.75
C GLY A 105 21.02 -12.14 -15.23
N PHE A 106 21.87 -11.36 -14.56
CA PHE A 106 21.74 -11.15 -13.13
C PHE A 106 20.63 -10.14 -12.82
N ILE A 107 19.48 -10.66 -12.38
CA ILE A 107 18.36 -9.87 -11.89
C ILE A 107 18.74 -9.30 -10.52
N ARG A 108 18.90 -7.98 -10.44
CA ARG A 108 19.17 -7.23 -9.21
C ARG A 108 17.91 -7.05 -8.38
N MET A 109 16.77 -6.86 -9.03
CA MET A 109 15.47 -6.71 -8.40
C MET A 109 14.36 -7.27 -9.28
N ALA A 110 13.34 -7.81 -8.62
CA ALA A 110 12.07 -8.11 -9.24
C ALA A 110 10.96 -7.37 -8.48
N TYR A 111 9.95 -6.91 -9.21
CA TYR A 111 8.70 -6.37 -8.68
C TYR A 111 7.53 -7.09 -9.35
N ALA A 112 6.62 -7.66 -8.55
CA ALA A 112 5.39 -8.26 -9.04
C ALA A 112 4.28 -7.22 -9.03
N GLU A 113 3.86 -6.79 -10.23
CA GLU A 113 2.77 -5.83 -10.39
C GLU A 113 1.42 -6.49 -10.17
N ASP A 114 1.26 -7.70 -10.70
CA ASP A 114 0.04 -8.50 -10.63
C ASP A 114 0.34 -10.01 -10.61
N LEU A 115 -0.68 -10.83 -10.87
CA LEU A 115 -0.59 -12.30 -10.86
C LEU A 115 0.03 -12.90 -12.15
N GLN A 116 0.50 -12.09 -13.10
CA GLN A 116 0.97 -12.56 -14.41
C GLN A 116 2.25 -11.87 -14.90
N GLN A 117 2.58 -10.70 -14.34
CA GLN A 117 3.67 -9.86 -14.80
C GLN A 117 4.67 -9.54 -13.69
N LEU A 118 5.94 -9.53 -14.09
CA LEU A 118 7.07 -9.09 -13.28
C LEU A 118 7.81 -7.97 -14.01
N TRP A 119 8.27 -7.00 -13.24
CA TRP A 119 9.30 -6.06 -13.65
C TRP A 119 10.64 -6.53 -13.11
N LEU A 120 11.59 -6.82 -14.00
CA LEU A 120 12.90 -7.36 -13.68
C LEU A 120 13.98 -6.33 -14.01
N LEU A 121 14.77 -5.95 -13.02
CA LEU A 121 15.94 -5.11 -13.20
C LEU A 121 17.16 -6.01 -13.47
N ASP A 122 17.53 -6.18 -14.72
CA ASP A 122 18.68 -6.98 -15.15
C ASP A 122 19.94 -6.11 -15.18
N ASP A 123 20.85 -6.38 -14.24
CA ASP A 123 22.10 -5.64 -14.09
C ASP A 123 23.17 -6.07 -15.09
N SER A 124 23.07 -7.29 -15.63
CA SER A 124 24.02 -7.79 -16.64
C SER A 124 23.76 -7.16 -18.00
N THR A 125 22.50 -7.03 -18.38
CA THR A 125 22.12 -6.42 -19.66
C THR A 125 21.83 -4.93 -19.56
N LYS A 126 21.80 -4.37 -18.34
CA LYS A 126 21.45 -2.97 -18.07
C LYS A 126 20.08 -2.64 -18.64
N ARG A 127 19.07 -3.44 -18.26
CA ARG A 127 17.69 -3.31 -18.76
C ARG A 127 16.67 -3.45 -17.64
N LEU A 128 15.58 -2.70 -17.77
CA LEU A 128 14.34 -2.99 -17.08
C LEU A 128 13.43 -3.78 -18.01
N ILE A 129 13.07 -4.99 -17.62
CA ILE A 129 12.32 -5.94 -18.42
C ILE A 129 10.92 -6.10 -17.81
N GLN A 130 9.89 -5.89 -18.62
CA GLN A 130 8.52 -6.29 -18.27
C GLN A 130 8.27 -7.69 -18.82
N TYR A 131 8.06 -8.65 -17.93
CA TYR A 131 8.03 -10.06 -18.24
C TYR A 131 6.69 -10.68 -17.82
N ASN A 132 5.98 -11.28 -18.75
CA ASN A 132 4.82 -12.11 -18.46
C ASN A 132 5.28 -13.55 -18.21
N PHE A 133 5.20 -13.98 -16.95
CA PHE A 133 5.68 -15.28 -16.53
C PHE A 133 4.67 -16.41 -16.74
N ARG A 134 3.42 -16.09 -17.09
CA ARG A 134 2.39 -17.10 -17.39
C ARG A 134 2.58 -17.68 -18.79
N ASN A 135 2.93 -16.85 -19.76
CA ASN A 135 3.13 -17.25 -21.15
C ASN A 135 4.61 -17.25 -21.57
N ASP A 136 5.53 -16.99 -20.65
CA ASP A 136 6.98 -16.92 -20.87
C ASP A 136 7.38 -15.89 -21.95
N THR A 137 6.77 -14.71 -21.94
CA THR A 137 7.04 -13.64 -22.92
C THR A 137 7.58 -12.37 -22.30
N THR A 138 8.59 -11.78 -22.93
CA THR A 138 9.02 -10.41 -22.63
C THR A 138 8.07 -9.45 -23.32
N ILE A 139 7.33 -8.64 -22.55
CA ILE A 139 6.38 -7.65 -23.07
C ILE A 139 7.15 -6.42 -23.56
N ASN A 140 7.97 -5.84 -22.68
CA ASN A 140 8.75 -4.65 -22.94
C ASN A 140 10.15 -4.80 -22.35
N SER A 141 11.09 -4.05 -22.91
CA SER A 141 12.45 -4.04 -22.39
C SER A 141 13.10 -2.69 -22.64
N TYR A 142 13.37 -1.96 -21.57
CA TYR A 142 13.89 -0.59 -21.62
C TYR A 142 15.37 -0.58 -21.24
N PRO A 143 16.22 0.17 -21.96
CA PRO A 143 17.60 0.38 -21.55
C PRO A 143 17.62 1.10 -20.20
N PHE A 144 18.51 0.67 -19.32
CA PHE A 144 18.63 1.17 -17.97
C PHE A 144 20.11 1.27 -17.58
N ASP A 145 20.69 2.46 -17.70
CA ASP A 145 22.13 2.68 -17.51
C ASP A 145 22.46 3.40 -16.18
N ILE A 146 21.60 3.27 -15.17
CA ILE A 146 21.87 3.86 -13.86
C ILE A 146 22.40 2.77 -12.94
N SER A 147 23.54 3.00 -12.29
CA SER A 147 24.00 2.10 -11.24
C SER A 147 23.28 2.43 -9.92
N PHE A 148 22.65 1.43 -9.31
CA PHE A 148 22.11 1.54 -7.95
C PHE A 148 22.78 0.52 -7.03
N GLU A 149 23.96 0.88 -6.51
CA GLU A 149 24.70 0.05 -5.55
C GLU A 149 23.88 -0.23 -4.28
N ASP A 150 23.07 0.74 -3.84
CA ASP A 150 22.28 0.69 -2.59
C ASP A 150 20.77 0.58 -2.82
N LEU A 151 20.35 -0.10 -3.88
CA LEU A 151 18.92 -0.27 -4.15
C LEU A 151 18.26 -1.12 -3.07
N THR A 152 17.24 -0.56 -2.43
CA THR A 152 16.48 -1.23 -1.38
C THR A 152 15.13 -1.68 -1.88
N ASP A 153 14.49 -0.98 -2.83
CA ASP A 153 13.23 -1.41 -3.42
C ASP A 153 12.95 -0.86 -4.83
N LEU A 154 12.04 -1.53 -5.53
CA LEU A 154 11.54 -1.19 -6.86
C LEU A 154 10.02 -1.30 -6.84
N LEU A 155 9.34 -0.29 -7.37
CA LEU A 155 7.90 -0.29 -7.61
C LEU A 155 7.65 0.27 -9.01
N VAL A 156 6.76 -0.35 -9.77
CA VAL A 156 6.27 0.20 -11.03
C VAL A 156 4.77 0.42 -10.92
N TYR A 157 4.33 1.65 -11.24
CA TYR A 157 2.92 2.04 -11.19
C TYR A 157 2.66 3.18 -12.16
N GLU A 158 1.57 3.12 -12.92
CA GLU A 158 1.17 4.14 -13.91
C GLU A 158 2.33 4.59 -14.82
N ASN A 159 3.06 3.64 -15.40
CA ASN A 159 4.24 3.88 -16.24
C ASN A 159 5.33 4.72 -15.57
N LYS A 160 5.37 4.80 -14.24
CA LYS A 160 6.46 5.40 -13.47
C LYS A 160 7.24 4.32 -12.77
N ILE A 161 8.56 4.47 -12.77
CA ILE A 161 9.49 3.56 -12.09
C ILE A 161 9.96 4.27 -10.82
N TYR A 162 9.56 3.72 -9.69
CA TYR A 162 9.94 4.19 -8.36
C TYR A 162 11.11 3.36 -7.87
N ILE A 163 12.18 4.03 -7.51
CA ILE A 163 13.43 3.42 -7.06
C ILE A 163 13.74 3.93 -5.67
N LEU A 164 13.87 2.99 -4.74
CA LEU A 164 14.23 3.26 -3.37
C LEU A 164 15.67 2.84 -3.12
N THR A 165 16.38 3.70 -2.41
CA THR A 165 17.66 3.38 -1.79
C THR A 165 17.57 3.72 -0.31
N LYS A 166 18.61 3.41 0.46
CA LYS A 166 18.68 3.84 1.85
C LYS A 166 18.63 5.36 2.02
N LYS A 167 19.04 6.14 1.01
CA LYS A 167 19.28 7.58 1.13
C LYS A 167 18.35 8.45 0.28
N HIS A 168 17.73 7.87 -0.73
CA HIS A 168 16.95 8.60 -1.72
C HIS A 168 15.80 7.77 -2.23
N ILE A 169 14.74 8.46 -2.57
CA ILE A 169 13.70 8.02 -3.49
C ILE A 169 13.87 8.74 -4.81
N ARG A 170 13.74 8.00 -5.91
CA ARG A 170 13.80 8.54 -7.26
C ARG A 170 12.66 7.98 -8.10
N ILE A 171 12.09 8.81 -8.95
CA ILE A 171 10.99 8.44 -9.84
C ILE A 171 11.41 8.76 -11.26
N TYR A 172 11.20 7.80 -12.16
CA TYR A 172 11.58 7.88 -13.56
C TYR A 172 10.43 7.52 -14.50
N THR A 173 10.51 7.99 -15.74
CA THR A 173 9.75 7.43 -16.86
C THR A 173 10.32 6.07 -17.27
N PRO A 174 9.65 5.25 -18.10
CA PRO A 174 10.20 3.98 -18.60
C PRO A 174 11.44 4.16 -19.48
N LYS A 175 11.67 5.38 -19.98
CA LYS A 175 12.88 5.78 -20.70
C LYS A 175 14.01 6.25 -19.76
N PHE A 176 13.82 6.11 -18.45
CA PHE A 176 14.72 6.53 -17.39
C PHE A 176 15.02 8.04 -17.35
N GLU A 177 14.07 8.85 -17.80
CA GLU A 177 14.09 10.30 -17.55
C GLU A 177 13.65 10.55 -16.11
N LYS A 178 14.47 11.27 -15.34
CA LYS A 178 14.21 11.54 -13.91
C LYS A 178 13.08 12.55 -13.77
N LEU A 179 11.99 12.14 -13.14
CA LEU A 179 10.83 12.98 -12.84
C LEU A 179 10.95 13.64 -11.47
N TYR A 180 11.53 12.93 -10.50
CA TYR A 180 11.60 13.40 -9.12
C TYR A 180 12.72 12.69 -8.36
N GLU A 181 13.30 13.39 -7.39
CA GLU A 181 14.29 12.86 -6.45
C GLU A 181 14.21 13.62 -5.13
N GLU A 182 14.20 12.88 -4.02
CA GLU A 182 14.27 13.45 -2.68
C GLU A 182 15.11 12.56 -1.77
N ALA A 183 15.83 13.19 -0.84
CA ALA A 183 16.60 12.49 0.17
C ALA A 183 15.67 11.93 1.26
N ILE A 184 15.98 10.73 1.73
CA ILE A 184 15.28 10.05 2.82
C ILE A 184 16.29 9.37 3.74
N GLU A 185 15.86 9.02 4.93
CA GLU A 185 16.69 8.27 5.89
C GLU A 185 16.23 6.82 5.95
N ASN A 186 17.15 5.90 5.68
CA ASN A 186 16.98 4.44 5.78
C ASN A 186 15.72 3.89 5.07
N GLY A 187 15.54 4.23 3.79
CA GLY A 187 14.46 3.65 2.96
C GLY A 187 14.53 2.13 2.88
N LYS A 188 13.45 1.45 3.28
CA LYS A 188 13.35 -0.02 3.32
C LYS A 188 12.52 -0.61 2.19
N ARG A 189 11.28 -0.14 2.03
CA ARG A 189 10.36 -0.64 1.00
C ARG A 189 9.33 0.40 0.57
N PHE A 190 8.76 0.17 -0.60
CA PHE A 190 7.51 0.79 -1.01
C PHE A 190 6.31 0.02 -0.47
N ARG A 191 5.20 0.73 -0.28
CA ARG A 191 3.87 0.15 -0.13
C ARG A 191 2.90 0.96 -0.97
N ARG A 192 2.11 0.27 -1.82
CA ARG A 192 1.08 0.91 -2.64
C ARG A 192 -0.29 0.67 -2.02
N GLU A 193 -1.05 1.74 -1.82
CA GLU A 193 -2.44 1.70 -1.37
C GLU A 193 -3.29 2.43 -2.42
N ASN A 194 -3.77 1.68 -3.42
CA ASN A 194 -4.38 2.25 -4.63
C ASN A 194 -3.41 3.26 -5.28
N ASP A 195 -3.80 4.52 -5.42
CA ASP A 195 -2.97 5.57 -6.03
C ASP A 195 -1.93 6.15 -5.07
N ILE A 196 -1.96 5.74 -3.80
CA ILE A 196 -1.04 6.26 -2.77
C ILE A 196 0.23 5.42 -2.76
N ILE A 197 1.37 6.08 -2.98
CA ILE A 197 2.69 5.48 -2.81
C ILE A 197 3.25 5.88 -1.45
N LEU A 198 3.51 4.88 -0.62
CA LEU A 198 4.15 5.03 0.68
C LEU A 198 5.59 4.53 0.63
N VAL A 199 6.45 5.18 1.38
CA VAL A 199 7.83 4.77 1.65
C VAL A 199 7.92 4.37 3.11
N ILE A 200 8.25 3.12 3.36
CA ILE A 200 8.54 2.60 4.69
C ILE A 200 10.05 2.75 4.92
N THR A 201 10.41 3.41 6.02
CA THR A 201 11.80 3.53 6.51
C THR A 201 11.97 2.67 7.77
N ASP A 202 13.09 2.80 8.46
CA ASP A 202 13.27 2.13 9.76
C ASP A 202 12.22 2.54 10.79
N ASN A 203 11.89 3.84 10.84
CA ASN A 203 11.20 4.44 11.98
C ASN A 203 10.09 5.43 11.57
N SER A 204 9.83 5.55 10.27
CA SER A 204 8.80 6.44 9.73
C SER A 204 8.16 5.89 8.45
N ILE A 205 6.95 6.37 8.17
CA ILE A 205 6.22 6.12 6.94
C ILE A 205 5.98 7.47 6.28
N LEU A 206 6.46 7.59 5.05
CA LEU A 206 6.28 8.78 4.23
C LEU A 206 5.28 8.49 3.11
N GLN A 207 4.50 9.48 2.74
CA GLN A 207 3.62 9.46 1.57
C GLN A 207 4.22 10.34 0.49
N TYR A 208 4.32 9.81 -0.73
CA TYR A 208 4.59 10.64 -1.89
C TYR A 208 3.33 11.38 -2.33
N ILE A 209 3.41 12.71 -2.40
CA ILE A 209 2.37 13.56 -2.95
C ILE A 209 2.97 14.27 -4.17
N PRO A 210 2.43 14.03 -5.39
CA PRO A 210 2.88 14.73 -6.59
C PRO A 210 2.94 16.25 -6.37
N GLU A 211 3.99 16.89 -6.90
CA GLU A 211 4.27 18.33 -6.77
C GLU A 211 4.60 18.84 -5.35
N LYS A 212 4.12 18.18 -4.29
CA LYS A 212 4.43 18.52 -2.89
C LYS A 212 5.70 17.84 -2.35
N GLY A 213 6.01 16.63 -2.81
CA GLY A 213 7.15 15.83 -2.34
C GLY A 213 6.75 14.77 -1.31
N MET A 214 7.66 14.41 -0.39
CA MET A 214 7.37 13.46 0.69
C MET A 214 6.72 14.14 1.89
N ASP A 215 5.67 13.53 2.42
CA ASP A 215 5.01 13.94 3.67
C ASP A 215 5.10 12.82 4.70
N ILE A 216 5.51 13.13 5.93
CA ILE A 216 5.63 12.11 6.99
C ILE A 216 4.24 11.89 7.59
N ILE A 217 3.68 10.70 7.40
CA ILE A 217 2.34 10.34 7.92
C ILE A 217 2.41 9.56 9.23
N PHE A 218 3.56 8.96 9.53
CA PHE A 218 3.83 8.29 10.79
C PHE A 218 5.33 8.33 11.10
N LYS A 219 5.69 8.53 12.37
CA LYS A 219 7.08 8.48 12.85
C LYS A 219 7.12 8.11 14.33
N ASP A 220 7.92 7.10 14.65
CA ASP A 220 8.36 6.80 16.02
C ASP A 220 9.89 6.77 16.03
N PRO A 221 10.59 7.80 16.56
CA PRO A 221 12.04 7.84 16.57
C PRO A 221 12.72 6.64 17.26
N GLU A 222 12.05 5.98 18.19
CA GLU A 222 12.58 4.84 18.95
C GLU A 222 12.30 3.49 18.27
N ALA A 223 11.55 3.50 17.17
CA ALA A 223 11.22 2.30 16.40
C ALA A 223 12.41 1.76 15.61
N GLN A 224 12.54 0.44 15.64
CA GLN A 224 13.51 -0.32 14.85
C GLN A 224 12.94 -0.74 13.49
N ILE A 225 11.63 -1.01 13.47
CA ILE A 225 10.87 -1.40 12.29
C ILE A 225 9.50 -0.76 12.41
N VAL A 226 9.01 -0.18 11.32
CA VAL A 226 7.62 0.26 11.22
C VAL A 226 6.94 -0.43 10.03
N ASP A 227 5.63 -0.58 10.12
CA ASP A 227 4.79 -0.93 8.98
C ASP A 227 3.37 -0.37 9.16
N LYS A 228 2.52 -0.59 8.16
CA LYS A 228 1.12 -0.21 8.16
C LYS A 228 0.27 -1.30 7.53
N ASN A 229 -1.00 -1.38 7.92
CA ASN A 229 -2.06 -1.96 7.10
C ASN A 229 -3.23 -0.96 6.91
N ILE A 230 -4.36 -1.39 6.34
CA ILE A 230 -5.48 -0.46 6.12
C ILE A 230 -6.04 0.13 7.43
N LEU A 231 -5.88 -0.57 8.56
CA LEU A 231 -6.52 -0.24 9.84
C LEU A 231 -5.56 0.42 10.83
N SER A 232 -4.26 0.23 10.71
CA SER A 232 -3.31 0.60 11.75
C SER A 232 -1.88 0.82 11.27
N TYR A 233 -1.14 1.60 12.03
CA TYR A 233 0.32 1.61 12.01
C TYR A 233 0.87 0.64 13.04
N PHE A 234 2.05 0.11 12.77
CA PHE A 234 2.78 -0.85 13.59
C PHE A 234 4.21 -0.38 13.77
N ASP A 235 4.76 -0.54 14.97
CA ASP A 235 6.18 -0.34 15.24
C ASP A 235 6.74 -1.47 16.13
N ILE A 236 8.03 -1.77 15.97
CA ILE A 236 8.78 -2.63 16.88
C ILE A 236 9.80 -1.76 17.61
N SER A 237 9.58 -1.59 18.91
CA SER A 237 10.45 -0.78 19.79
C SER A 237 10.69 -1.57 21.08
N GLY A 238 11.96 -1.78 21.45
CA GLY A 238 12.31 -2.49 22.70
C GLY A 238 11.79 -3.93 22.79
N ASN A 239 11.77 -4.67 21.68
CA ASN A 239 11.22 -6.05 21.58
C ASN A 239 9.70 -6.13 21.85
N LYS A 240 8.97 -5.02 21.75
CA LYS A 240 7.52 -4.98 21.80
C LYS A 240 6.97 -4.50 20.47
N LEU A 241 5.77 -4.95 20.13
CA LEU A 241 5.02 -4.43 19.00
C LEU A 241 3.95 -3.47 19.53
N TYR A 242 3.88 -2.27 18.97
CA TYR A 242 2.79 -1.35 19.23
C TYR A 242 1.93 -1.19 17.98
N LEU A 243 0.62 -1.00 18.24
CA LEU A 243 -0.42 -0.85 17.25
C LEU A 243 -1.11 0.50 17.45
N TYR A 244 -1.21 1.30 16.39
CA TYR A 244 -1.89 2.59 16.39
C TYR A 244 -3.07 2.53 15.44
N ASN A 245 -4.29 2.49 15.97
CA ASN A 245 -5.51 2.33 15.17
C ASN A 245 -5.92 3.65 14.49
N LEU A 246 -6.09 3.60 13.16
CA LEU A 246 -6.44 4.74 12.31
C LEU A 246 -7.87 5.25 12.53
N GLU A 247 -8.81 4.39 12.90
CA GLU A 247 -10.21 4.79 13.15
C GLU A 247 -10.33 5.65 14.41
N LYS A 248 -9.53 5.34 15.44
CA LYS A 248 -9.52 6.10 16.70
C LYS A 248 -8.76 7.42 16.57
N ALA A 249 -7.81 7.51 15.64
CA ALA A 249 -7.13 8.77 15.31
C ALA A 249 -8.06 9.80 14.63
N LYS A 250 -9.16 9.36 14.00
CA LYS A 250 -10.17 10.23 13.38
C LYS A 250 -11.21 10.80 14.37
N LYS A 251 -11.19 10.39 15.65
CA LYS A 251 -12.09 10.94 16.69
C LYS A 251 -11.34 11.58 17.85
N PRO A 252 -11.00 12.87 17.72
CA PRO A 252 -10.93 13.74 18.89
C PRO A 252 -11.60 15.09 18.61
N GLN A 253 -12.93 15.12 18.48
CA GLN A 253 -13.77 16.32 18.63
C GLN A 253 -15.26 15.96 18.49
N GLN A 254 -15.82 15.33 19.52
CA GLN A 254 -17.26 15.38 19.84
C GLN A 254 -17.43 14.58 21.13
N GLU A 255 -17.20 15.25 22.25
CA GLU A 255 -17.87 15.01 23.54
C GLU A 255 -17.19 15.89 24.60
N LYS A 256 -17.84 17.02 24.88
CA LYS A 256 -17.98 17.69 26.19
C LYS A 256 -18.71 19.02 25.95
N LEU A 257 -20.04 18.97 25.87
CA LEU A 257 -20.85 20.08 26.39
C LEU A 257 -21.15 19.74 27.85
N PRO A 258 -20.90 20.63 28.82
CA PRO A 258 -21.41 20.46 30.17
C PRO A 258 -22.89 20.82 30.19
N GLU A 259 -23.72 19.88 30.63
CA GLU A 259 -25.03 20.19 31.19
C GLU A 259 -24.84 21.03 32.46
N SER A 260 -25.42 22.23 32.50
CA SER A 260 -25.80 22.85 33.77
C SER A 260 -27.20 23.46 33.63
N GLN A 261 -28.08 22.96 34.49
CA GLN A 261 -29.46 23.37 34.68
C GLN A 261 -29.52 24.75 35.36
N GLN A 262 -30.37 25.65 34.87
CA GLN A 262 -31.09 26.63 35.70
C GLN A 262 -32.48 26.86 35.11
N GLU A 263 -33.52 26.54 35.89
CA GLU A 263 -34.93 26.79 35.60
C GLU A 263 -35.35 28.24 35.97
N LEU A 264 -35.98 28.90 34.98
CA LEU A 264 -37.25 29.68 35.00
C LEU A 264 -37.35 31.02 35.79
N PRO A 265 -38.21 32.00 35.38
CA PRO A 265 -39.57 31.78 34.84
C PRO A 265 -40.13 32.67 33.68
N LEU A 266 -40.98 32.02 32.87
CA LEU A 266 -42.26 32.43 32.22
C LEU A 266 -42.62 33.92 32.00
N LYS A 267 -42.93 34.31 30.76
CA LYS A 267 -44.31 34.51 30.22
C LYS A 267 -44.38 35.11 28.79
N SER A 268 -45.42 34.68 28.04
CA SER A 268 -46.22 35.39 27.00
C SER A 268 -45.52 35.85 25.70
N THR A 269 -46.06 35.79 24.47
CA THR A 269 -47.40 35.54 23.89
C THR A 269 -47.22 35.44 22.35
N GLU A 270 -48.20 34.79 21.70
CA GLU A 270 -48.74 35.10 20.34
C GLU A 270 -48.04 34.62 19.03
N ASN A 271 -48.81 33.80 18.30
CA ASN A 271 -48.85 33.48 16.86
C ASN A 271 -49.24 34.71 15.99
N PRO A 272 -49.48 34.61 14.65
CA PRO A 272 -48.88 33.85 13.53
C PRO A 272 -48.75 34.69 12.21
N ALA A 273 -48.37 34.03 11.10
CA ALA A 273 -48.71 34.35 9.68
C ALA A 273 -48.00 35.60 9.06
N ASP A 274 -47.82 35.80 7.76
CA ASP A 274 -48.22 35.16 6.50
C ASP A 274 -47.38 35.78 5.34
N SER A 275 -47.56 35.27 4.11
CA SER A 275 -47.45 35.98 2.81
C SER A 275 -46.04 36.20 2.20
N THR A 276 -45.66 35.48 1.12
CA THR A 276 -45.82 35.79 -0.34
C THR A 276 -45.13 37.10 -0.75
N ASP A 277 -44.49 37.31 -1.89
CA ASP A 277 -44.26 36.64 -3.18
C ASP A 277 -43.21 37.52 -3.91
N ALA A 278 -42.53 37.00 -4.94
CA ALA A 278 -42.11 37.70 -6.19
C ALA A 278 -40.72 37.27 -6.73
N LYS A 279 -40.76 36.58 -7.88
CA LYS A 279 -39.77 36.55 -9.00
C LYS A 279 -39.96 37.81 -9.89
N PRO A 280 -39.22 38.08 -11.01
CA PRO A 280 -38.24 37.29 -11.81
C PRO A 280 -36.95 38.11 -12.14
N ASP A 281 -35.90 37.57 -12.80
CA ASP A 281 -35.71 37.62 -14.27
C ASP A 281 -34.53 36.74 -14.75
N GLU A 282 -34.64 36.35 -16.02
CA GLU A 282 -33.83 35.49 -16.91
C GLU A 282 -32.45 36.12 -17.26
N GLU A 283 -31.39 35.47 -17.77
CA GLU A 283 -31.20 34.62 -18.97
C GLU A 283 -29.87 33.80 -18.82
N ALA A 284 -29.83 32.50 -19.18
CA ALA A 284 -29.23 31.85 -20.39
C ALA A 284 -27.68 31.99 -20.52
N SER A 285 -26.85 31.02 -20.95
CA SER A 285 -26.90 29.68 -21.55
C SER A 285 -25.48 29.07 -21.39
N GLU A 286 -25.24 27.77 -21.22
CA GLU A 286 -24.98 26.77 -22.27
C GLU A 286 -24.69 25.43 -21.59
N GLY A 287 -25.25 24.31 -22.08
CA GLY A 287 -24.90 22.99 -21.58
C GLY A 287 -25.93 21.91 -21.93
N LYS A 288 -25.90 21.40 -23.18
CA LYS A 288 -26.57 20.15 -23.57
C LYS A 288 -25.81 19.49 -24.72
N SER A 289 -25.00 18.47 -24.41
CA SER A 289 -24.52 17.51 -25.43
C SER A 289 -24.06 16.14 -24.89
N SER A 290 -24.11 15.85 -23.58
CA SER A 290 -23.58 14.57 -23.04
C SER A 290 -24.64 13.49 -22.79
N ASP A 291 -25.91 13.85 -22.60
CA ASP A 291 -26.88 12.91 -22.02
C ASP A 291 -27.54 11.98 -23.05
N LEU A 292 -27.68 12.44 -24.30
CA LEU A 292 -28.25 11.63 -25.40
C LEU A 292 -27.34 10.48 -25.88
N ALA A 293 -26.04 10.52 -25.54
CA ALA A 293 -25.09 9.46 -25.90
C ALA A 293 -25.06 8.31 -24.88
N LEU A 294 -25.41 8.58 -23.62
CA LEU A 294 -25.41 7.59 -22.55
C LEU A 294 -26.69 6.74 -22.53
N GLU A 295 -27.84 7.33 -22.87
CA GLU A 295 -29.09 6.58 -22.96
C GLU A 295 -29.06 5.53 -24.09
N LYS A 296 -28.45 5.85 -25.23
CA LYS A 296 -28.28 4.90 -26.33
C LYS A 296 -27.35 3.72 -26.02
N LEU A 297 -26.33 3.93 -25.17
CA LEU A 297 -25.42 2.86 -24.77
C LEU A 297 -26.03 1.94 -23.70
N LEU A 298 -27.02 2.42 -22.95
CA LEU A 298 -27.73 1.61 -21.94
C LEU A 298 -28.82 0.72 -22.56
N GLU A 299 -29.47 1.15 -23.64
CA GLU A 299 -30.41 0.30 -24.39
C GLU A 299 -29.70 -0.84 -25.14
N GLU A 300 -28.53 -0.60 -25.75
CA GLU A 300 -27.78 -1.63 -26.47
C GLU A 300 -27.21 -2.74 -25.55
N VAL A 301 -26.93 -2.45 -24.27
CA VAL A 301 -26.43 -3.46 -23.33
C VAL A 301 -27.57 -4.35 -22.80
N SER A 302 -28.80 -3.82 -22.75
CA SER A 302 -29.95 -4.57 -22.26
C SER A 302 -30.46 -5.60 -23.27
N GLU A 303 -30.36 -5.35 -24.58
CA GLU A 303 -30.76 -6.31 -25.62
C GLU A 303 -29.78 -7.50 -25.74
N VAL A 304 -28.48 -7.28 -25.51
CA VAL A 304 -27.46 -8.35 -25.57
C VAL A 304 -27.55 -9.33 -24.40
N GLN A 305 -28.09 -8.90 -23.24
CA GLN A 305 -28.32 -9.79 -22.09
C GLN A 305 -29.61 -10.62 -22.20
N ALA A 306 -30.58 -10.22 -23.03
CA ALA A 306 -31.81 -10.99 -23.25
C ALA A 306 -31.60 -12.17 -24.22
N GLU A 307 -30.81 -11.99 -25.29
CA GLU A 307 -30.54 -13.07 -26.26
C GLU A 307 -29.62 -14.19 -25.72
N GLY A 308 -28.82 -13.90 -24.68
CA GLY A 308 -27.93 -14.89 -24.06
C GLY A 308 -28.63 -15.92 -23.16
N VAL A 309 -29.84 -15.62 -22.67
CA VAL A 309 -30.56 -16.45 -21.69
C VAL A 309 -31.53 -17.44 -22.36
N GLU A 310 -32.02 -17.15 -23.56
CA GLU A 310 -32.89 -18.09 -24.30
C GLU A 310 -32.14 -19.28 -24.94
N LYS A 311 -30.80 -19.23 -25.05
CA LYS A 311 -29.99 -20.34 -25.62
C LYS A 311 -29.51 -21.38 -24.60
N LEU A 312 -29.91 -21.27 -23.33
CA LEU A 312 -29.51 -22.22 -22.27
C LEU A 312 -30.67 -22.99 -21.65
N ILE A 313 -31.90 -22.87 -22.17
CA ILE A 313 -33.09 -23.57 -21.65
C ILE A 313 -33.86 -24.33 -22.76
N ASN A 314 -33.16 -24.81 -23.81
CA ASN A 314 -33.69 -25.84 -24.72
C ASN A 314 -32.64 -26.91 -24.96
#